data_AF-A0A931XVF1-F1
#
_entry.id   AF-A0A931XVF1-F1
#
_cell.length_a   1.000
_cell.length_b   1.000
_cell.length_c   1.000
_cell.angle_alpha   90.00
_cell.angle_beta   90.00
_cell.angle_gamma   90.00
#
_symmetry.space_group_name_H-M   'P 1'
#
loop_
_entity.id
_entity.type
_entity.pdbx_description
1 polymer ?
#
loop_
_entity_poly.entity_id
_entity_poly.type
_entity_poly.pdbx_seq_one_letter_code
_entity_poly.pdbx_strand_id
1 'polypeptide(L)' 'MIRTVEAVIDEQGNVRLLEHVRLPAARRALVTILEEHPLAGVPESALLGETALAEDWNRPEEDEAW' A
#
# COMPACT_ATOMS: atom_id res chain seq x y z
N MET A 1 12.97 -7.54 12.64
CA MET A 1 12.93 -6.56 11.53
C MET A 1 12.05 -7.13 10.42
N ILE A 2 11.05 -6.37 10.00
CA ILE A 2 10.16 -6.73 8.88
C ILE A 2 10.91 -6.37 7.60
N ARG A 3 10.83 -7.24 6.59
CA ARG A 3 11.42 -7.03 5.28
C ARG A 3 10.35 -7.29 4.24
N THR A 4 10.15 -6.34 3.34
CA THR A 4 9.34 -6.51 2.13
C THR A 4 10.24 -7.01 1.02
N VAL A 5 9.77 -7.99 0.25
CA VAL A 5 10.48 -8.58 -0.88
C VAL A 5 9.53 -8.56 -2.06
N GLU A 6 10.00 -8.12 -3.23
CA GLU A 6 9.19 -8.11 -4.44
C GLU A 6 9.03 -9.51 -5.02
N ALA A 7 7.82 -9.78 -5.50
CA ALA A 7 7.43 -11.05 -6.06
C ALA A 7 6.39 -10.83 -7.16
N VAL A 8 6.34 -11.75 -8.10
CA VAL A 8 5.29 -11.82 -9.13
C VAL A 8 4.37 -12.97 -8.79
N ILE A 9 3.06 -12.76 -8.93
CA ILE A 9 2.03 -13.78 -8.81
C ILE A 9 1.61 -14.15 -10.23
N ASP A 10 1.75 -15.43 -10.60
CA ASP A 10 1.30 -15.90 -11.92
C ASP A 10 -0.22 -16.13 -11.98
N GLU A 11 -0.73 -16.43 -13.17
CA GLU A 11 -2.17 -16.66 -13.41
C GLU A 11 -2.73 -17.86 -12.63
N GLN A 12 -1.87 -18.75 -12.14
CA GLN A 12 -2.24 -19.92 -11.33
C GLN A 12 -2.20 -19.62 -9.83
N GLY A 13 -1.81 -18.39 -9.44
CA GLY A 13 -1.70 -17.96 -8.05
C GLY A 13 -0.37 -18.34 -7.39
N ASN A 14 0.63 -18.81 -8.14
CA ASN A 14 1.93 -19.12 -7.56
C ASN A 14 2.75 -17.84 -7.35
N VAL A 15 3.29 -17.68 -6.14
CA VAL A 15 4.15 -16.55 -5.79
C VAL A 15 5.60 -16.87 -6.13
N ARG A 16 6.22 -16.07 -6.99
CA ARG A 16 7.63 -16.18 -7.38
C ARG A 16 8.40 -14.95 -6.91
N LEU A 17 9.30 -15.14 -5.95
CA LEU A 17 10.18 -14.08 -5.45
C LEU A 17 11.13 -13.63 -6.56
N LEU A 18 11.28 -12.32 -6.74
CA LEU A 18 12.21 -11.73 -7.72
C LEU A 18 13.67 -11.80 -7.25
N GLU A 19 13.87 -11.95 -5.95
CA GLU A 19 15.17 -12.11 -5.34
C GLU A 19 15.21 -13.30 -4.38
N HIS A 20 16.41 -13.81 -4.12
CA HIS A 20 16.59 -14.96 -3.25
C HIS A 20 16.59 -14.55 -1.78
N VAL A 21 15.66 -15.09 -1.00
CA VAL A 21 15.53 -14.79 0.43
C VAL A 21 16.10 -15.94 1.26
N ARG A 22 17.24 -15.70 1.92
CA ARG A 22 17.80 -16.66 2.88
C ARG A 22 17.24 -16.38 4.27
N LEU A 23 16.56 -17.37 4.83
CA LEU A 23 16.00 -17.30 6.17
C LEU A 23 16.68 -18.38 7.04
N PRO A 24 17.12 -18.05 8.27
CA PRO A 24 17.76 -19.02 9.16
C PRO A 24 16.83 -20.15 9.62
N ALA A 25 15.51 -19.98 9.48
CA ALA A 25 14.50 -20.98 9.78
C ALA A 25 13.19 -20.65 9.02
N ALA A 26 12.34 -21.66 8.86
CA ALA A 26 11.00 -21.49 8.31
C ALA A 26 10.19 -20.49 9.15
N ARG A 27 9.45 -19.61 8.48
CA ARG A 27 8.64 -18.57 9.11
C ARG A 27 7.43 -18.26 8.25
N ARG A 28 6.41 -17.67 8.89
CA ARG A 28 5.23 -17.15 8.20
C ARG A 28 5.62 -15.92 7.38
N ALA A 29 5.03 -15.79 6.21
CA ALA A 29 5.13 -14.61 5.35
C ALA A 29 3.74 -13.98 5.19
N LEU A 30 3.71 -12.67 4.94
CA LEU A 30 2.53 -11.96 4.51
C LEU A 30 2.69 -11.66 3.02
N VAL A 31 1.61 -11.83 2.26
CA VAL A 31 1.57 -11.51 0.83
C VAL A 31 0.61 -10.34 0.67
N THR A 32 1.12 -9.25 0.10
CA THR A 32 0.33 -8.09 -0.30
C THR A 32 0.29 -8.06 -1.81
N ILE A 33 -0.90 -8.09 -2.39
CA ILE A 33 -1.11 -8.02 -3.84
C ILE A 33 -1.20 -6.54 -4.20
N LEU A 34 -0.34 -6.08 -5.09
CA LEU A 34 -0.35 -4.71 -5.60
C LEU A 34 -1.21 -4.68 -6.86
N GLU A 35 -2.24 -3.84 -6.89
CA GLU A 35 -3.02 -3.60 -8.10
C GLU A 35 -2.22 -2.68 -9.03
N GLU A 36 -1.72 -3.21 -10.15
CA GLU A 36 -0.87 -2.44 -11.09
C GLU A 36 -1.65 -1.36 -11.86
N HIS A 37 -2.97 -1.49 -11.89
CA HIS A 37 -3.86 -0.48 -12.44
C HIS A 37 -4.91 -0.20 -11.38
N PRO A 38 -5.28 1.07 -11.13
CA PRO A 38 -6.56 1.32 -10.49
C PRO A 38 -7.58 0.58 -11.34
N LEU A 39 -8.31 -0.37 -10.74
CA LEU A 39 -9.53 -0.92 -11.33
C LEU A 39 -10.25 0.28 -11.95
N ALA A 40 -10.49 0.25 -13.26
CA ALA A 40 -11.18 1.33 -13.95
C ALA A 40 -12.53 1.54 -13.23
N GLY A 41 -12.57 2.49 -12.29
CA GLY A 41 -13.50 2.44 -11.16
C GLY A 41 -12.87 2.65 -9.79
N VAL A 42 -11.84 3.50 -9.66
CA VAL A 42 -11.56 4.17 -8.38
C VAL A 42 -12.89 4.77 -7.91
N PRO A 43 -13.41 4.43 -6.73
CA PRO A 43 -14.60 5.10 -6.24
C PRO A 43 -14.23 6.58 -6.14
N GLU A 44 -14.99 7.42 -6.83
CA GLU A 44 -14.84 8.87 -6.92
C GLU A 44 -14.59 9.54 -5.55
N SER A 45 -15.01 8.87 -4.46
CA SER A 45 -14.76 9.25 -3.07
C SER A 45 -13.27 9.38 -2.67
N ALA A 46 -12.34 8.66 -3.29
CA ALA A 46 -10.91 8.81 -2.99
C ALA A 46 -10.32 10.10 -3.61
N LEU A 47 -10.85 10.53 -4.76
CA LEU A 47 -10.45 11.79 -5.42
C LEU A 47 -11.07 13.02 -4.75
N LEU A 48 -12.15 12.85 -3.99
CA LEU A 48 -12.83 13.92 -3.25
C LEU A 48 -12.25 14.15 -1.84
N GLY A 49 -11.38 13.25 -1.35
CA GLY A 49 -10.82 13.31 -0.01
C GLY A 49 -9.85 14.47 0.21
N GLU A 50 -9.00 14.78 -0.78
CA GLU A 50 -8.02 15.87 -0.66
C GLU A 50 -8.70 17.24 -0.51
N THR A 51 -9.67 17.55 -1.37
CA THR A 51 -10.39 18.83 -1.32
C THR A 51 -11.23 18.95 -0.04
N ALA A 52 -11.88 17.86 0.40
CA ALA A 52 -12.70 17.87 1.60
C ALA A 52 -11.88 17.97 2.91
N LEU A 53 -10.67 17.40 2.94
CA LEU A 53 -9.76 17.48 4.11
C LEU A 53 -8.95 18.78 4.14
N ALA A 54 -8.70 19.40 2.98
CA ALA A 54 -7.96 20.66 2.89
C ALA A 54 -8.68 21.85 3.52
N GLU A 55 -10.02 21.82 3.60
CA GLU A 55 -10.81 22.88 4.24
C GLU A 55 -10.69 22.87 5.77
N ASP A 56 -10.55 21.69 6.39
CA ASP A 56 -10.45 21.54 7.85
C ASP A 56 -8.99 21.72 8.33
N TRP A 57 -8.02 21.32 7.50
CA TRP A 57 -6.59 21.38 7.82
C TRP A 57 -5.96 22.78 7.70
N ASN A 58 -6.53 23.68 6.88
CA ASN A 58 -6.01 25.05 6.70
C ASN A 58 -6.54 26.05 7.74
N ARG A 59 -7.06 25.58 8.87
CA ARG A 59 -7.50 26.48 9.93
C ARG A 59 -6.29 27.05 10.68
N PRO A 60 -6.25 28.37 10.90
CA PRO A 60 -5.15 28.99 11.65
C PRO A 60 -5.06 28.48 13.10
N GLU A 61 -6.13 27.91 13.64
CA GLU A 61 -6.13 27.28 14.98
C GLU A 61 -5.27 26.00 15.04
N GLU A 62 -5.06 25.30 13.92
CA GLU A 62 -4.23 24.08 13.86
C GLU A 62 -2.73 24.40 13.79
N ASP A 63 -2.36 25.57 13.24
CA ASP A 63 -0.95 26.05 13.21
C ASP A 63 -0.44 26.43 14.61
N GLU A 64 -1.31 26.82 15.54
CA GLU A 64 -0.95 27.09 16.95
C GLU A 64 -0.79 25.82 17.80
N ALA A 65 -1.27 24.67 17.31
CA ALA A 65 -1.26 23.40 18.03
C ALA A 65 0.02 22.54 17.81
N TRP A 66 0.97 23.04 17.00
CA TRP A 66 2.28 22.43 16.72
C TRP A 66 3.41 23.04 17.55
#